data_AF-A0A530MEU7-F1
#
_entry.id   AF-A0A530MEU7-F1
#
_cell.length_a   1.000
_cell.length_b   1.000
_cell.length_c   1.000
_cell.angle_alpha   90.00
_cell.angle_beta   90.00
_cell.angle_gamma   90.00
#
_symmetry.space_group_name_H-M   'P 1'
#
loop_
_entity.id
_entity.type
_entity.pdbx_description
1 polymer ?
#
loop_
_entity_poly.entity_id
_entity_poly.type
_entity_poly.pdbx_seq_one_letter_code
_entity_poly.pdbx_strand_id
1 'polypeptide(L)'
;HDAPSLAKQESLREFLQTLGLSLARGAQMRPNQFNGILDRVRGANHEGLVNEVVLRTQMQAEYSPSNIGHFGLNLKRYAHFTSPIRRYADLIVHRGLIAALGFGAGGLTQDEAERLE
;
A
#
# COMPACT_ATOMS: atom_id res chain seq x y z
N HIS A 1 4.01 0.69 0.07
CA HIS A 1 3.05 -0.25 0.72
C HIS A 1 3.17 -1.57 0.00
N ASP A 2 3.82 -2.53 0.65
CA ASP A 2 4.15 -3.82 0.04
C ASP A 2 2.91 -4.73 -0.09
N ALA A 3 3.05 -5.79 -0.88
CA ALA A 3 2.10 -6.89 -0.92
C ALA A 3 2.17 -7.71 0.38
N PRO A 4 1.08 -8.41 0.76
CA PRO A 4 1.08 -9.35 1.88
C PRO A 4 2.20 -10.39 1.77
N SER A 5 2.85 -10.71 2.89
CA SER A 5 3.85 -11.78 2.94
C SER A 5 3.23 -13.14 2.62
N LEU A 6 4.01 -14.09 2.09
CA LEU A 6 3.52 -15.43 1.74
C LEU A 6 2.82 -16.13 2.91
N ALA A 7 3.34 -15.98 4.14
CA ALA A 7 2.71 -16.52 5.35
C ALA A 7 1.30 -15.94 5.57
N LYS A 8 1.14 -14.61 5.47
CA LYS A 8 -0.17 -13.97 5.60
C LYS A 8 -1.12 -14.38 4.47
N GLN A 9 -0.61 -14.55 3.25
CA GLN A 9 -1.40 -15.05 2.12
C GLN A 9 -1.93 -16.46 2.37
N GLU A 10 -1.10 -17.35 2.93
CA GLU A 10 -1.51 -18.73 3.22
C GLU A 10 -2.54 -18.77 4.34
N SER A 11 -2.35 -18.01 5.42
CA SER A 11 -3.36 -17.89 6.48
C SER A 11 -4.70 -17.38 5.97
N LEU A 12 -4.69 -16.41 5.04
CA LEU A 12 -5.92 -15.96 4.38
C LEU A 12 -6.56 -17.07 3.55
N ARG A 13 -5.78 -17.88 2.81
CA ARG A 13 -6.32 -19.01 2.03
C ARG A 13 -6.98 -20.04 2.93
N GLU A 14 -6.32 -20.44 4.02
CA GLU A 14 -6.83 -21.41 4.98
C GLU A 14 -8.15 -20.92 5.58
N PHE A 15 -8.20 -19.66 6.01
CA PHE A 15 -9.42 -19.05 6.51
C PHE A 15 -10.55 -19.07 5.47
N LEU A 16 -10.29 -18.62 4.25
CA LEU A 16 -11.31 -18.59 3.18
C LEU A 16 -11.84 -19.99 2.84
N GLN A 17 -10.99 -21.02 2.89
CA GLN A 17 -11.41 -22.41 2.65
C GLN A 17 -12.45 -22.88 3.66
N THR A 18 -12.38 -22.44 4.92
CA THR A 18 -13.39 -22.78 5.95
C THR A 18 -14.78 -22.24 5.60
N LEU A 19 -14.85 -21.24 4.73
CA LEU A 19 -16.08 -20.60 4.25
C LEU A 19 -16.48 -21.06 2.83
N GLY A 20 -15.80 -22.08 2.28
CA GLY A 20 -16.02 -22.52 0.90
C GLY A 20 -15.55 -21.53 -0.17
N LEU A 21 -14.74 -20.53 0.22
CA LEU A 21 -14.14 -19.56 -0.67
C LEU A 21 -12.72 -19.99 -1.04
N SER A 22 -12.26 -19.58 -2.21
CA SER A 22 -10.92 -19.91 -2.70
C SER A 22 -10.19 -18.66 -3.20
N LEU A 23 -8.89 -18.63 -2.94
CA LEU A 23 -7.97 -17.62 -3.44
C LEU A 23 -6.88 -18.35 -4.26
N ALA A 24 -6.79 -18.01 -5.55
CA ALA A 24 -5.92 -18.70 -6.51
C ALA A 24 -4.44 -18.67 -6.10
N ARG A 25 -3.77 -19.84 -6.14
CA ARG A 25 -2.32 -19.97 -5.92
C ARG A 25 -1.55 -19.61 -7.21
N GLY A 26 -0.34 -19.06 -7.08
CA GLY A 26 0.65 -19.07 -8.18
C GLY A 26 0.86 -17.80 -9.00
N ALA A 27 0.06 -16.75 -8.82
CA ALA A 27 0.38 -15.41 -9.35
C ALA A 27 0.90 -14.52 -8.23
N GLN A 28 1.79 -13.55 -8.54
CA GLN A 28 2.01 -12.41 -7.65
C GLN A 28 0.65 -11.89 -7.20
N MET A 29 0.46 -11.78 -5.89
CA MET A 29 -0.81 -11.37 -5.33
C MET A 29 -1.19 -10.00 -5.89
N ARG A 30 -2.43 -9.85 -6.36
CA ARG A 30 -2.95 -8.59 -6.91
C ARG A 30 -4.07 -8.05 -6.04
N PRO A 31 -4.17 -6.72 -5.87
CA PRO A 31 -5.24 -6.11 -5.09
C PRO A 31 -6.65 -6.50 -5.55
N ASN A 32 -6.85 -6.67 -6.86
CA ASN A 32 -8.14 -7.10 -7.43
C ASN A 32 -8.62 -8.47 -6.92
N GLN A 33 -7.72 -9.35 -6.47
CA GLN A 33 -8.12 -10.63 -5.88
C GLN A 33 -8.83 -10.41 -4.55
N PHE A 34 -8.45 -9.39 -3.78
CA PHE A 34 -9.12 -9.04 -2.53
C PHE A 34 -10.49 -8.44 -2.83
N ASN A 35 -10.59 -7.51 -3.79
CA ASN A 35 -11.87 -6.95 -4.20
C ASN A 35 -12.86 -8.04 -4.63
N GLY A 36 -12.41 -9.04 -5.40
CA GLY A 36 -13.26 -10.16 -5.78
C GLY A 36 -13.74 -11.02 -4.60
N ILE A 37 -12.96 -11.15 -3.53
CA ILE A 37 -13.40 -11.83 -2.30
C ILE A 37 -14.45 -10.97 -1.59
N LEU A 38 -14.18 -9.68 -1.40
CA LEU A 38 -15.07 -8.73 -0.72
C LEU A 38 -16.42 -8.64 -1.44
N ASP A 39 -16.42 -8.64 -2.77
CA ASP A 39 -17.66 -8.63 -3.56
C ASP A 39 -18.47 -9.92 -3.44
N ARG A 40 -17.80 -11.08 -3.34
CA ARG A 40 -18.48 -12.39 -3.17
C ARG A 40 -19.16 -12.53 -1.82
N VAL A 41 -18.67 -11.86 -0.78
CA VAL A 41 -19.20 -11.96 0.59
C VAL A 41 -20.16 -10.83 0.96
N ARG A 42 -20.36 -9.87 0.06
CA ARG A 42 -21.25 -8.73 0.25
C ARG A 42 -22.68 -9.20 0.57
N GLY A 43 -23.23 -8.73 1.69
CA GLY A 43 -24.55 -9.09 2.18
C GLY A 43 -24.66 -10.46 2.84
N ALA A 44 -23.57 -11.24 2.93
CA ALA A 44 -23.58 -12.52 3.61
C ALA A 44 -23.30 -12.36 5.12
N ASN A 45 -23.78 -13.32 5.94
CA ASN A 45 -23.64 -13.29 7.40
C ASN A 45 -22.18 -13.11 7.89
N HIS A 46 -21.21 -13.60 7.11
CA HIS A 46 -19.78 -13.55 7.41
C HIS A 46 -19.03 -12.34 6.78
N GLU A 47 -19.72 -11.38 6.14
CA GLU A 47 -19.09 -10.24 5.46
C GLU A 47 -18.10 -9.49 6.36
N GLY A 48 -18.53 -9.12 7.57
CA GLY A 48 -17.70 -8.34 8.50
C GLY A 48 -16.42 -9.06 8.89
N LEU A 49 -16.50 -10.37 9.18
CA LEU A 49 -15.35 -11.19 9.54
C LEU A 49 -14.36 -11.30 8.36
N VAL A 50 -14.87 -11.53 7.15
CA VAL A 50 -14.00 -11.63 5.96
C VAL A 50 -13.31 -10.30 5.67
N ASN A 51 -14.03 -9.18 5.78
CA ASN A 51 -13.44 -7.84 5.61
C ASN A 51 -12.30 -7.59 6.60
N GLU A 52 -12.48 -7.96 7.87
CA GLU A 52 -11.46 -7.81 8.91
C GLU A 52 -10.21 -8.68 8.63
N VAL A 53 -10.40 -9.94 8.26
CA VAL A 53 -9.28 -10.85 7.95
C VAL A 53 -8.51 -10.40 6.71
N VAL A 54 -9.22 -9.94 5.66
CA VAL A 54 -8.59 -9.36 4.47
C VAL A 54 -7.80 -8.11 4.84
N LEU A 55 -8.35 -7.23 5.68
CA LEU A 55 -7.65 -6.03 6.14
C LEU A 55 -6.36 -6.38 6.92
N ARG A 56 -6.42 -7.35 7.84
CA ARG A 56 -5.26 -7.80 8.64
C ARG A 56 -4.18 -8.50 7.81
N THR A 57 -4.56 -9.06 6.67
CA THR A 57 -3.64 -9.66 5.72
C THR A 57 -2.76 -8.61 5.03
N GLN A 58 -3.23 -7.37 4.91
CA GLN A 58 -2.45 -6.29 4.29
C GLN A 58 -1.20 -5.92 5.12
N MET A 59 -0.20 -5.38 4.44
CA MET A 59 0.99 -4.81 5.07
C MET A 59 0.74 -3.37 5.47
N GLN A 60 1.42 -2.91 6.52
CA GLN A 60 1.36 -1.50 6.89
C GLN A 60 2.04 -0.65 5.80
N ALA A 61 1.46 0.51 5.50
CA ALA A 61 2.12 1.49 4.64
C ALA A 61 3.25 2.18 5.41
N GLU A 62 4.39 2.35 4.75
CA GLU A 62 5.55 3.07 5.28
C GLU A 62 6.03 4.11 4.26
N TYR A 63 6.75 5.11 4.76
CA TYR A 63 7.50 6.05 3.92
C TYR A 63 8.86 5.42 3.60
N SER A 64 9.23 5.43 2.33
CA SER A 64 10.53 4.96 1.85
C SER A 64 10.98 5.81 0.66
N PRO A 65 12.28 6.11 0.52
CA PRO A 65 12.81 6.71 -0.70
C PRO A 65 12.69 5.76 -1.89
N SER A 66 12.66 4.44 -1.66
CA SER A 66 12.48 3.43 -2.69
C SER A 66 11.01 3.26 -3.04
N ASN A 67 10.67 3.44 -4.32
CA ASN A 67 9.31 3.20 -4.81
C ASN A 67 9.05 1.72 -5.06
N ILE A 68 8.46 1.05 -4.06
CA ILE A 68 7.92 -0.31 -4.18
C ILE A 68 6.47 -0.35 -4.68
N GLY A 69 5.88 0.81 -4.98
CA GLY A 69 4.46 0.97 -5.29
C GLY A 69 3.55 0.95 -4.06
N HIS A 70 2.24 0.93 -4.32
CA HIS A 70 1.23 0.93 -3.28
C HIS A 70 0.17 -0.15 -3.53
N PHE A 71 0.37 -1.32 -2.92
CA PHE A 71 -0.51 -2.49 -3.08
C PHE A 71 -1.97 -2.14 -2.76
N GLY A 72 -2.27 -1.58 -1.58
CA GLY A 72 -3.66 -1.28 -1.19
C GLY A 72 -4.39 -0.28 -2.09
N LEU A 73 -3.67 0.52 -2.89
CA LEU A 73 -4.25 1.49 -3.84
C LEU A 73 -4.15 1.00 -5.28
N ASN A 74 -3.51 -0.14 -5.52
CA ASN A 74 -3.20 -0.67 -6.85
C ASN A 74 -2.44 0.34 -7.74
N LEU A 75 -1.50 1.10 -7.16
CA LEU A 75 -0.70 2.11 -7.87
C LEU A 75 0.77 1.71 -7.98
N LYS A 76 1.36 1.88 -9.17
CA LYS A 76 2.80 1.62 -9.40
C LYS A 76 3.73 2.69 -8.79
N ARG A 77 3.24 3.92 -8.68
CA ARG A 77 3.95 5.06 -8.10
C ARG A 77 2.97 5.82 -7.23
N TYR A 78 3.35 6.09 -6.00
CA TYR A 78 2.54 6.84 -5.06
C TYR A 78 3.42 7.58 -4.08
N ALA A 79 3.09 8.83 -3.81
CA ALA A 79 3.73 9.66 -2.80
C ALA A 79 2.67 10.57 -2.17
N HIS A 80 2.83 10.88 -0.88
CA HIS A 80 2.04 11.94 -0.26
C HIS A 80 2.61 13.30 -0.67
N PHE A 81 1.71 14.23 -1.00
CA PHE A 81 2.06 15.57 -1.47
C PHE A 81 1.12 16.67 -0.96
N THR A 82 -0.14 16.35 -0.70
CA THR A 82 -1.22 17.32 -0.51
C THR A 82 -1.34 17.89 0.90
N SER A 83 -0.43 17.59 1.84
CA SER A 83 -0.53 18.06 3.22
C SER A 83 0.82 18.37 3.90
N PRO A 84 1.68 19.24 3.30
CA PRO A 84 3.01 19.55 3.82
C PRO A 84 3.02 20.22 5.21
N ILE A 85 1.93 20.89 5.60
CA ILE A 85 1.83 21.54 6.93
C ILE A 85 1.81 20.53 8.08
N ARG A 86 1.32 19.31 7.83
CA ARG A 86 1.07 18.29 8.89
C ARG A 86 1.74 16.95 8.63
N ARG A 87 2.51 16.82 7.55
CA ARG A 87 3.24 15.60 7.18
C ARG A 87 4.61 15.97 6.64
N TYR A 88 5.67 15.53 7.32
CA TYR A 88 7.05 15.82 6.93
C TYR A 88 7.41 15.19 5.57
N ALA A 89 6.89 14.00 5.26
CA ALA A 89 7.11 13.37 3.95
C ALA A 89 6.63 14.24 2.78
N ASP A 90 5.46 14.87 2.90
CA ASP A 90 4.95 15.81 1.89
C ASP A 90 5.88 17.02 1.76
N LEU A 91 6.41 17.56 2.87
CA LEU A 91 7.38 18.67 2.82
C LEU A 91 8.62 18.28 2.01
N ILE A 92 9.18 17.09 2.23
CA ILE A 92 10.31 16.59 1.45
C ILE A 92 9.97 16.51 -0.05
N VAL A 93 8.78 16.00 -0.40
CA VAL A 93 8.33 15.95 -1.80
C VAL A 93 8.21 17.34 -2.41
N HIS A 94 7.64 18.32 -1.70
CA HIS A 94 7.58 19.72 -2.16
C HIS A 94 8.97 20.29 -2.43
N ARG A 95 9.92 20.08 -1.52
CA ARG A 95 11.32 20.51 -1.67
C ARG A 95 12.01 19.82 -2.86
N GLY A 96 11.73 18.53 -3.07
CA GLY A 96 12.20 17.79 -4.23
C GLY A 96 11.68 18.36 -5.55
N LEU A 97 10.40 18.75 -5.62
CA LEU A 97 9.83 19.40 -6.81
C LEU A 97 10.44 20.78 -7.08
N ILE A 98 10.67 21.58 -6.03
CA ILE A 98 11.34 22.88 -6.17
C ILE A 98 12.73 22.71 -6.78
N ALA A 99 13.51 21.75 -6.29
CA ALA A 99 14.85 21.45 -6.81
C ALA A 99 14.79 20.92 -8.26
N ALA A 100 13.92 19.95 -8.54
CA ALA A 100 13.82 19.31 -9.85
C ALA A 100 13.30 20.23 -10.96
N LEU A 101 12.41 21.18 -10.62
CA LEU A 101 11.78 22.10 -11.59
C LEU A 101 12.39 23.51 -11.58
N GLY A 102 13.35 23.78 -10.70
CA GLY A 102 14.01 25.08 -10.62
C GLY A 102 13.11 26.21 -10.10
N PHE A 103 12.17 25.92 -9.18
CA PHE A 103 11.24 26.92 -8.65
C PHE A 103 11.85 27.93 -7.65
N GLY A 104 13.17 27.87 -7.45
CA GLY A 104 13.92 28.83 -6.63
C GLY A 104 14.32 28.26 -5.28
N ALA A 105 14.32 29.11 -4.25
CA ALA A 105 14.83 28.78 -2.92
C ALA A 105 13.97 27.71 -2.22
N GLY A 106 14.60 26.95 -1.31
CA GLY A 106 13.92 25.92 -0.50
C GLY A 106 13.92 24.52 -1.10
N GLY A 107 14.61 24.31 -2.23
CA GLY A 107 14.82 22.98 -2.81
C GLY A 107 15.50 22.00 -1.84
N LEU A 108 15.29 20.71 -2.09
CA LEU A 108 15.99 19.62 -1.40
C LEU A 108 17.45 19.59 -1.88
N THR A 109 18.41 19.60 -0.96
CA THR A 109 19.84 19.50 -1.31
C THR A 109 20.27 18.04 -1.49
N GLN A 110 21.41 17.80 -2.11
CA GLN A 110 21.96 16.46 -2.28
C GLN A 110 22.26 15.80 -0.92
N ASP A 111 22.95 16.52 -0.01
CA ASP A 111 23.24 16.04 1.34
C ASP A 111 21.96 15.68 2.13
N GLU A 112 20.87 16.42 1.94
CA GLU A 112 19.58 16.11 2.57
C GLU A 112 18.94 14.87 1.94
N ALA A 113 19.06 14.68 0.63
CA ALA A 113 18.56 13.51 -0.06
C ALA A 113 19.30 12.23 0.37
N GLU A 114 20.62 12.28 0.51
CA GLU A 114 21.44 11.15 0.96
C GLU A 114 21.13 10.71 2.40
N ARG A 115 20.63 11.61 3.25
CA ARG A 115 20.20 11.29 4.63
C ARG A 115 18.83 10.62 4.72
N LEU A 116 18.09 10.55 3.61
CA LEU A 116 16.76 9.93 3.56
C LEU A 116 16.82 8.44 3.19
N GLU A 117 17.99 7.94 2.78
CA GLU A 117 18.30 6.52 2.55
C GLU A 117 18.61 5.77 3.85
#